data_AF-A0AAD5ECF5-F1
#
_entry.id   AF-A0AAD5ECF5-F1
#
_cell.length_a   1.000
_cell.length_b   1.000
_cell.length_c   1.000
_cell.angle_alpha   90.00
_cell.angle_beta   90.00
_cell.angle_gamma   90.00
#
_symmetry.space_group_name_H-M   'P 1'
#
loop_
_entity.id
_entity.type
_entity.pdbx_description
1 polymer ?
#
loop_
_entity_poly.entity_id
_entity_poly.type
_entity_poly.pdbx_seq_one_letter_code
_entity_poly.pdbx_strand_id
1 'polypeptide(L)'
;MSYLSRAIGKASFGSLRVQRANANFLAKAVAKPFAVQVGSKARNYATESHSTGEIRSVIGAVVDVQFEQDTLPAILNALEVQDSAGGRLVLEVAQHLGENTVRTIAMDGTEGK
;
A
#
# COMPACT_ATOMS: atom_id res chain seq x y z
N MET A 1 -41.63 -50.78 -4.84
CA MET A 1 -42.18 -49.86 -5.86
C MET A 1 -41.03 -48.95 -6.27
N SER A 2 -40.11 -49.33 -7.16
CA SER A 2 -40.27 -49.68 -8.60
C SER A 2 -40.81 -48.51 -9.42
N TYR A 3 -40.34 -48.38 -10.68
CA TYR A 3 -40.64 -47.40 -11.75
C TYR A 3 -39.56 -46.29 -11.88
N LEU A 4 -38.45 -46.43 -12.62
CA LEU A 4 -38.20 -46.85 -14.02
C LEU A 4 -38.68 -45.81 -15.05
N SER A 5 -37.77 -44.97 -15.58
CA SER A 5 -37.86 -44.37 -16.93
C SER A 5 -36.51 -43.71 -17.31
N ARG A 6 -35.63 -44.42 -18.02
CA ARG A 6 -35.45 -44.44 -19.48
C ARG A 6 -34.71 -43.20 -20.00
N ALA A 7 -33.38 -43.30 -19.99
CA ALA A 7 -32.49 -42.47 -20.80
C ALA A 7 -32.44 -43.02 -22.23
N ILE A 8 -32.85 -42.23 -23.22
CA ILE A 8 -32.62 -42.48 -24.65
C ILE A 8 -32.22 -41.16 -25.29
N GLY A 9 -30.95 -41.05 -25.65
CA GLY A 9 -30.41 -39.96 -26.46
C GLY A 9 -29.34 -40.52 -27.39
N LYS A 10 -29.71 -40.74 -28.64
CA LYS A 10 -28.93 -41.39 -29.70
C LYS A 10 -27.65 -40.63 -30.04
N ALA A 11 -26.63 -41.39 -30.41
CA ALA A 11 -25.39 -40.95 -31.02
C ALA A 11 -25.63 -40.08 -32.26
N SER A 12 -24.86 -39.00 -32.38
CA SER A 12 -24.54 -38.40 -33.67
C SER A 12 -23.08 -38.72 -33.99
N PHE A 13 -22.89 -39.44 -35.09
CA PHE A 13 -21.60 -39.79 -35.66
C PHE A 13 -20.94 -38.52 -36.22
N GLY A 14 -20.11 -37.88 -35.39
CA GLY A 14 -19.20 -36.82 -35.82
C GLY A 14 -17.93 -37.44 -36.42
N SER A 15 -17.77 -37.31 -37.73
CA SER A 15 -16.63 -37.72 -38.53
C SER A 15 -15.28 -37.27 -37.96
N LEU A 16 -14.31 -38.19 -37.91
CA LEU A 16 -12.88 -37.88 -37.76
C LEU A 16 -12.46 -36.83 -38.80
N ARG A 17 -11.98 -35.67 -38.36
CA ARG A 17 -11.15 -34.77 -39.16
C ARG A 17 -9.76 -34.65 -38.52
N VAL A 18 -8.79 -35.17 -39.26
CA VAL A 18 -7.36 -34.80 -39.35
C VAL A 18 -6.75 -34.13 -38.11
N GLN A 19 -5.99 -34.90 -37.34
CA GLN A 19 -4.84 -34.39 -36.60
C GLN A 19 -3.78 -33.93 -37.60
N ARG A 20 -3.57 -32.62 -37.74
CA ARG A 20 -2.28 -32.06 -38.20
C ARG A 20 -1.97 -30.75 -37.48
N ALA A 21 -0.72 -30.71 -37.03
CA ALA A 21 0.05 -29.58 -36.50
C ALA A 21 -0.37 -29.00 -35.15
N ASN A 22 0.44 -29.31 -34.14
CA ASN A 22 0.70 -28.44 -33.00
C ASN A 22 0.99 -27.02 -33.51
N ALA A 23 0.05 -26.09 -33.32
CA ALA A 23 0.30 -24.66 -33.50
C ALA A 23 1.17 -24.06 -32.37
N ASN A 24 1.71 -24.90 -31.48
CA ASN A 24 2.57 -24.50 -30.37
C ASN A 24 3.99 -24.09 -30.78
N PHE A 25 4.31 -24.00 -32.08
CA PHE A 25 5.65 -23.59 -32.53
C PHE A 25 5.77 -22.13 -33.01
N LEU A 26 4.66 -21.42 -33.28
CA LEU A 26 4.75 -20.04 -33.80
C LEU A 26 4.25 -18.95 -32.82
N ALA A 27 3.79 -19.32 -31.62
CA ALA A 27 3.34 -18.36 -30.60
C ALA A 27 4.40 -18.06 -29.51
N LYS A 28 5.68 -18.41 -29.72
CA LYS A 28 6.75 -18.18 -28.73
C LYS A 28 7.53 -16.88 -28.93
N ALA A 29 6.98 -15.90 -29.65
CA ALA A 29 7.63 -14.61 -29.85
C ALA A 29 6.63 -13.45 -30.08
N VAL A 30 5.63 -13.31 -29.21
CA VAL A 30 4.90 -12.05 -29.06
C VAL A 30 4.74 -11.79 -27.57
N ALA A 31 5.47 -10.77 -27.10
CA ALA A 31 5.29 -10.02 -25.88
C ALA A 31 4.64 -10.77 -24.70
N LYS A 32 5.47 -11.31 -23.80
CA LYS A 32 5.12 -11.17 -22.39
C LYS A 32 5.35 -9.69 -22.10
N PRO A 33 4.32 -8.82 -21.98
CA PRO A 33 4.57 -7.60 -21.26
C PRO A 33 5.08 -8.06 -19.90
N PHE A 34 6.16 -7.45 -19.45
CA PHE A 34 6.65 -7.57 -18.11
C PHE A 34 5.51 -7.14 -17.18
N ALA A 35 4.62 -8.08 -16.86
CA ALA A 35 3.60 -7.91 -15.85
C ALA A 35 4.39 -7.92 -14.54
N VAL A 36 4.80 -6.73 -14.11
CA VAL A 36 5.12 -6.49 -12.71
C VAL A 36 3.88 -6.93 -11.97
N GLN A 37 3.97 -8.09 -11.31
CA GLN A 37 3.03 -8.49 -10.29
C GLN A 37 3.23 -7.49 -9.14
N VAL A 38 2.70 -6.26 -9.31
CA VAL A 38 2.56 -5.31 -8.21
C VAL A 38 1.46 -5.89 -7.36
N GLY A 39 1.82 -6.89 -6.56
CA GLY A 39 1.06 -7.24 -5.39
C GLY A 39 1.06 -6.00 -4.52
N SER A 40 -0.01 -5.21 -4.60
CA SER A 40 -0.28 -4.11 -3.69
C SER A 40 -0.68 -4.70 -2.33
N LYS A 41 0.22 -5.48 -1.73
CA LYS A 41 0.30 -5.54 -0.29
C LYS A 41 0.90 -4.19 0.07
N ALA A 42 0.07 -3.29 0.61
CA ALA A 42 0.50 -1.96 1.04
C ALA A 42 1.85 -2.10 1.73
N ARG A 43 2.87 -1.49 1.13
CA ARG A 43 4.23 -1.63 1.61
C ARG A 43 4.33 -0.77 2.86
N ASN A 44 3.98 -1.35 4.00
CA ASN A 44 4.13 -0.70 5.29
C ASN A 44 5.61 -0.74 5.64
N TYR A 45 6.36 0.24 5.10
CA TYR A 45 7.75 0.50 5.46
C TYR A 45 7.86 1.43 6.66
N ALA A 46 6.76 2.07 7.06
CA ALA A 46 6.67 2.89 8.25
C ALA A 46 6.13 2.05 9.41
N THR A 47 6.77 2.18 10.57
CA THR A 47 6.21 1.70 11.84
C THR A 47 4.99 2.57 12.17
N GLU A 48 3.79 1.97 12.22
CA GLU A 48 2.58 2.67 12.65
C GLU A 48 2.63 2.89 14.17
N SER A 49 3.26 3.98 14.62
CA SER A 49 3.05 4.51 15.96
C SER A 49 1.87 5.46 15.93
N HIS A 50 0.73 5.04 16.46
CA HIS A 50 -0.51 5.82 16.56
C HIS A 50 -0.46 6.81 17.73
N SER A 51 0.65 7.55 17.86
CA SER A 51 0.85 8.56 18.90
C SER A 51 0.51 9.94 18.35
N THR A 52 -0.55 10.54 18.89
CA THR A 52 -0.92 11.94 18.61
C THR A 52 -0.09 12.86 19.50
N GLY A 53 0.48 13.90 18.90
CA GLY A 53 1.24 14.92 19.62
C GLY A 53 0.74 16.33 19.31
N GLU A 54 1.09 17.27 20.16
CA GLU A 54 0.77 18.68 20.04
C GLU A 54 2.02 19.48 19.67
N ILE A 55 1.87 20.46 18.78
CA ILE A 55 2.95 21.37 18.42
C ILE A 55 3.19 22.34 19.58
N ARG A 56 4.40 22.36 20.14
CA ARG A 56 4.78 23.21 21.28
C ARG A 56 5.46 24.51 20.82
N SER A 57 6.29 24.43 19.79
CA SER A 57 6.92 25.62 19.21
C SER A 57 7.31 25.41 17.75
N VAL A 58 7.34 26.50 16.98
CA VAL A 58 7.76 26.54 15.58
C VAL A 58 8.80 27.63 15.43
N ILE A 59 10.02 27.26 15.03
CA ILE A 59 11.13 28.17 14.77
C ILE A 59 11.65 27.89 13.36
N GLY A 60 11.17 28.66 12.39
CA GLY A 60 11.44 28.40 10.98
C GLY A 60 11.01 26.99 10.58
N ALA A 61 11.93 26.20 10.02
CA ALA A 61 11.68 24.81 9.64
C ALA A 61 11.74 23.82 10.84
N VAL A 62 12.13 24.25 12.02
CA VAL A 62 12.23 23.40 13.21
C VAL A 62 10.93 23.46 14.00
N VAL A 63 10.34 22.30 14.28
CA VAL A 63 9.07 22.18 15.02
C VAL A 63 9.27 21.25 16.19
N ASP A 64 9.02 21.73 17.40
CA ASP A 64 9.05 20.88 18.60
C ASP A 64 7.63 20.36 18.87
N VAL A 65 7.51 19.03 18.98
CA VAL A 65 6.23 18.31 19.16
C VAL A 65 6.25 17.56 20.48
N GLN A 66 5.25 17.81 21.31
CA GLN A 66 5.03 17.15 22.59
C GLN A 66 4.07 15.98 22.41
N PHE A 67 4.39 14.83 22.99
CA PHE A 67 3.48 13.69 23.04
C PHE A 67 2.95 13.49 24.46
N GLU A 68 1.70 13.03 24.57
CA GLU A 68 1.05 12.70 25.84
C GLU A 68 1.52 11.34 26.39
N GLN A 69 1.95 10.44 25.51
CA GLN A 69 2.39 9.10 25.87
C GLN A 69 3.91 9.04 25.99
N ASP A 70 4.40 8.19 26.89
CA ASP A 70 5.85 7.93 27.07
C ASP A 70 6.50 7.22 25.86
N THR A 71 5.70 6.81 24.88
CA THR A 71 6.20 6.19 23.65
C THR A 71 6.39 7.24 22.57
N LEU A 72 7.64 7.71 22.43
CA LEU A 72 8.00 8.66 21.39
C LEU A 72 8.27 7.96 20.06
N PRO A 73 7.88 8.57 18.92
CA PRO A 73 8.27 8.08 17.60
C PRO A 73 9.80 8.03 17.48
N ALA A 74 10.31 7.02 16.78
CA ALA A 74 11.75 6.87 16.58
C ALA A 74 12.33 8.06 15.78
N ILE A 75 13.62 8.32 15.95
CA ILE A 75 14.35 9.27 15.11
C ILE A 75 14.26 8.79 13.64
N LEU A 76 14.14 9.74 12.72
CA LEU A 76 13.88 9.56 11.29
C LEU A 76 12.47 9.05 10.93
N ASN A 77 11.56 8.91 11.91
CA ASN A 77 10.16 8.72 11.58
C ASN A 77 9.53 10.03 11.11
N ALA A 78 8.59 9.90 10.17
CA ALA A 78 7.77 11.00 9.72
C ALA A 78 6.52 11.16 10.60
N LEU A 79 6.18 12.40 10.91
CA LEU A 79 4.90 12.81 11.47
C LEU A 79 4.13 13.57 10.40
N GLU A 80 2.83 13.33 10.33
CA GLU A 80 1.93 14.06 9.43
C GLU A 80 1.05 14.99 10.26
N VAL A 81 1.11 16.28 9.95
CA VAL A 81 0.20 17.26 10.53
C VAL A 81 -1.04 17.30 9.65
N GLN A 82 -2.19 16.99 10.25
CA GLN A 82 -3.50 17.18 9.63
C GLN A 82 -3.98 18.59 9.91
N ASP A 83 -3.83 19.49 8.94
CA ASP A 83 -4.44 20.81 9.00
C ASP A 83 -5.94 20.72 8.68
N SER A 84 -6.75 21.49 9.41
CA SER A 84 -8.19 21.62 9.20
C SER A 84 -8.53 22.19 7.81
N ALA A 85 -7.61 22.92 7.17
CA ALA A 85 -7.75 23.41 5.80
C ALA A 85 -7.39 22.39 4.71
N GLY A 86 -7.07 21.14 5.08
CA GLY A 86 -6.73 20.06 4.15
C GLY A 86 -5.30 20.11 3.62
N GLY A 87 -4.45 20.96 4.20
CA GLY A 87 -3.01 20.94 3.95
C GLY A 87 -2.33 19.72 4.58
N ARG A 88 -1.36 19.13 3.88
CA ARG A 88 -0.47 18.10 4.44
C ARG A 88 0.90 18.71 4.68
N LEU A 89 1.37 18.65 5.92
CA LEU A 89 2.74 19.00 6.29
C LEU A 89 3.42 17.76 6.89
N VAL A 90 4.60 17.43 6.38
CA VAL A 90 5.42 16.32 6.88
C VAL A 90 6.55 16.87 7.73
N LEU A 91 6.70 16.30 8.92
CA LEU A 91 7.79 16.58 9.85
C LEU A 91 8.62 15.31 10.01
N GLU A 92 9.94 15.40 10.02
CA GLU A 92 10.83 14.28 10.34
C GLU A 92 11.39 14.44 11.75
N VAL A 93 11.33 13.39 12.57
CA VAL A 93 11.91 13.40 13.92
C VAL A 93 13.43 13.42 13.83
N ALA A 94 14.06 14.51 14.28
CA ALA A 94 15.51 14.66 14.26
C ALA A 94 16.17 14.23 15.57
N GLN A 95 15.52 14.47 16.71
CA GLN A 95 16.03 14.09 18.04
C GLN A 95 14.92 14.11 19.10
N HIS A 96 15.13 13.37 20.19
CA HIS A 96 14.31 13.46 21.40
C HIS A 96 14.92 14.51 22.34
N LEU A 97 14.10 15.40 22.89
CA LEU A 97 14.54 16.47 23.80
C LEU A 97 14.37 16.09 25.29
N GLY A 98 13.63 15.01 25.58
CA GLY A 98 13.17 14.68 26.92
C GLY A 98 11.76 15.19 27.19
N GLU A 99 11.19 14.91 28.37
CA GLU A 99 9.84 15.34 28.77
C GLU A 99 8.73 14.96 27.77
N ASN A 100 8.88 13.84 27.07
CA ASN A 100 8.00 13.42 25.97
C ASN A 100 7.93 14.41 24.78
N THR A 101 8.93 15.28 24.64
CA THR A 101 9.11 16.18 23.49
C THR A 101 10.11 15.62 22.48
N VAL A 102 9.81 15.77 21.20
CA VAL A 102 10.76 15.55 20.10
C VAL A 102 10.94 16.81 19.28
N ARG A 103 12.15 17.01 18.76
CA ARG A 103 12.43 18.02 17.76
C ARG A 103 12.28 17.42 16.38
N THR A 104 11.53 18.10 15.54
CA THR A 104 11.28 17.70 14.16
C THR A 104 11.72 18.77 13.16
N ILE A 105 11.97 18.35 11.93
CA ILE A 105 12.29 19.23 10.81
C ILE A 105 11.18 19.11 9.78
N ALA A 106 10.58 20.24 9.44
CA ALA A 106 9.57 20.31 8.40
C ALA A 106 10.19 20.11 7.02
N MET A 107 9.57 19.23 6.22
CA MET A 107 9.98 18.98 4.83
C MET A 107 9.49 20.08 3.88
N ASP A 108 8.47 20.83 4.31
CA ASP A 108 7.89 21.97 3.59
C ASP A 108 7.81 23.21 4.51
N GLY A 109 7.45 24.35 3.94
CA GLY A 109 7.27 25.58 4.70
C GLY A 109 6.19 25.44 5.79
N THR A 110 6.52 25.91 6.99
CA THR A 110 5.65 25.88 8.18
C THR A 110 4.76 27.13 8.31
N GLU A 111 4.85 28.06 7.36
CA GLU A 111 4.15 29.33 7.42
C GLU A 111 2.71 29.21 6.89
N GLY A 112 1.73 29.59 7.71
CA GLY A 112 0.31 29.62 7.33
C GLY A 112 -0.36 28.24 7.24
N LYS A 113 0.10 27.27 8.04
CA LYS A 113 -0.46 25.91 8.20
C LYS A 113 -0.94 25.66 9.62
#